data_AF-D6ZC39-F1
#
_entry.id   AF-D6ZC39-F1
#
_cell.length_a   1.000
_cell.length_b   1.000
_cell.length_c   1.000
_cell.angle_alpha   90.00
_cell.angle_beta   90.00
_cell.angle_gamma   90.00
#
_symmetry.space_group_name_H-M   'P 1'
#
loop_
_entity.id
_entity.type
_entity.pdbx_description
1 polymer ?
#
loop_
_entity_poly.entity_id
_entity_poly.type
_entity_poly.pdbx_seq_one_letter_code
_entity_poly.pdbx_strand_id
1 'polypeptide(L)'
;MEPMPTTTRQAQDAVYRYYQKTLRELPDGYALDNTRYGGASVTVTPCDDLGTLNNPDDPAKYHDDRIILVPPGADNLALVVKIGEIWKSWGWRVEEREGFNKPNRFGTAPDGYVLHVESDDQYPVMFEGSSPCFKGDKTRGDFIPSPTLITRDDMIYQDPSASPTR
;
A
#
# COMPACT_ATOMS: atom_id res chain seq x y z
N MET A 1 -8.96 11.79 -8.00
CA MET A 1 -9.33 10.55 -8.70
C MET A 1 -8.22 10.27 -9.66
N GLU A 2 -7.66 9.08 -9.60
CA GLU A 2 -6.53 8.65 -10.41
C GLU A 2 -7.03 8.10 -11.76
N PRO A 3 -6.27 8.28 -12.86
CA PRO A 3 -6.59 7.63 -14.12
C PRO A 3 -6.40 6.12 -13.99
N MET A 4 -7.18 5.36 -14.76
CA MET A 4 -7.06 3.91 -14.78
C MET A 4 -5.66 3.51 -15.27
N PRO A 5 -4.84 2.81 -14.46
CA PRO A 5 -3.47 2.51 -14.84
C PRO A 5 -3.40 1.61 -16.07
N THR A 6 -2.41 1.86 -16.93
CA THR A 6 -2.07 1.02 -18.08
C THR A 6 -0.65 0.43 -17.97
N THR A 7 0.00 0.60 -16.82
CA THR A 7 1.35 0.08 -16.51
C THR A 7 1.49 -0.16 -15.01
N THR A 8 2.37 -1.09 -14.61
CA THR A 8 2.76 -1.27 -13.19
C THR A 8 3.21 0.04 -12.54
N ARG A 9 4.01 0.86 -13.24
CA ARG A 9 4.52 2.12 -12.69
C ARG A 9 3.40 3.13 -12.37
N GLN A 10 2.43 3.29 -13.27
CA GLN A 10 1.29 4.17 -12.99
C GLN A 10 0.46 3.69 -11.82
N ALA A 11 0.27 2.36 -11.70
CA ALA A 11 -0.43 1.76 -10.58
C ALA A 11 0.31 2.02 -9.26
N GLN A 12 1.63 1.80 -9.23
CA GLN A 12 2.51 2.10 -8.10
C GLN A 12 2.46 3.57 -7.69
N ASP A 13 2.68 4.49 -8.64
CA ASP A 13 2.72 5.92 -8.36
C ASP A 13 1.39 6.41 -7.78
N ALA A 14 0.25 5.86 -8.23
CA ALA A 14 -1.06 6.18 -7.70
C ALA A 14 -1.27 5.66 -6.27
N VAL A 15 -0.85 4.42 -5.98
CA VAL A 15 -0.86 3.89 -4.60
C VAL A 15 -0.02 4.79 -3.69
N TYR A 16 1.17 5.22 -4.13
CA TYR A 16 2.04 6.08 -3.32
C TYR A 16 1.47 7.48 -3.12
N ARG A 17 0.78 8.04 -4.12
CA ARG A 17 0.01 9.29 -3.92
C ARG A 17 -1.06 9.12 -2.86
N TYR A 18 -1.77 8.00 -2.82
CA TYR A 18 -2.76 7.72 -1.77
C TYR A 18 -2.13 7.49 -0.39
N TYR A 19 -0.95 6.89 -0.34
CA TYR A 19 -0.17 6.74 0.89
C TYR A 19 0.21 8.11 1.45
N GLN A 20 0.86 8.95 0.65
CA GLN A 20 1.23 10.30 1.04
C GLN A 20 0.01 11.14 1.42
N LYS A 21 -1.09 11.02 0.66
CA LYS A 21 -2.35 11.70 0.99
C LYS A 21 -2.87 11.28 2.37
N THR A 22 -2.78 10.00 2.73
CA THR A 22 -3.15 9.52 4.08
C THR A 22 -2.22 10.10 5.15
N LEU A 23 -0.90 10.03 4.92
CA LEU A 23 0.10 10.54 5.86
C LEU A 23 -0.03 12.05 6.11
N ARG A 24 -0.41 12.85 5.10
CA ARG A 24 -0.59 14.30 5.24
C ARG A 24 -1.76 14.70 6.15
N GLU A 25 -2.74 13.83 6.33
CA GLU A 25 -3.89 14.03 7.23
C GLU A 25 -3.59 13.57 8.68
N LEU A 26 -2.46 12.90 8.88
CA LEU A 26 -1.95 12.55 10.21
C LEU A 26 -1.03 13.67 10.75
N PRO A 27 -0.83 13.75 12.07
CA PRO A 27 0.23 14.58 12.65
C PRO A 27 1.60 14.22 12.08
N ASP A 28 2.60 15.07 12.31
CA ASP A 28 3.97 14.74 11.91
C ASP A 28 4.52 13.54 12.70
N GLY A 29 5.46 12.82 12.07
CA GLY A 29 6.16 11.69 12.69
C GLY A 29 5.67 10.31 12.26
N TYR A 30 4.65 10.21 11.41
CA TYR A 30 4.25 8.95 10.78
C TYR A 30 4.94 8.74 9.43
N ALA A 31 5.32 7.49 9.14
CA ALA A 31 5.87 7.08 7.86
C ALA A 31 5.48 5.63 7.54
N LEU A 32 5.60 5.22 6.28
CA LEU A 32 5.41 3.83 5.86
C LEU A 32 6.75 3.19 5.53
N ASP A 33 7.02 2.04 6.13
CA ASP A 33 8.29 1.32 6.02
C ASP A 33 8.08 -0.09 5.46
N ASN A 34 9.00 -0.53 4.59
CA ASN A 34 8.98 -1.88 4.05
C ASN A 34 10.25 -2.70 4.35
N THR A 35 11.13 -2.22 5.25
CA THR A 35 12.40 -2.91 5.59
C THR A 35 12.14 -4.30 6.16
N ARG A 36 11.04 -4.48 6.88
CA ARG A 36 10.60 -5.78 7.42
C ARG A 36 10.39 -6.84 6.33
N TYR A 37 10.11 -6.43 5.10
CA TYR A 37 9.92 -7.30 3.94
C TYR A 37 11.17 -7.40 3.06
N GLY A 38 12.34 -6.96 3.56
CA GLY A 38 13.59 -6.96 2.80
C GLY A 38 13.54 -6.06 1.56
N GLY A 39 12.68 -5.02 1.56
CA GLY A 39 12.46 -4.16 0.40
C GLY A 39 11.61 -4.79 -0.72
N ALA A 40 11.08 -6.00 -0.52
CA ALA A 40 10.28 -6.75 -1.47
C ALA A 40 8.79 -6.79 -1.07
N SER A 41 8.21 -5.64 -0.73
CA SER A 41 6.79 -5.52 -0.38
C SER A 41 5.85 -5.44 -1.58
N VAL A 42 6.40 -5.30 -2.77
CA VAL A 42 5.63 -4.97 -3.97
C VAL A 42 5.46 -6.19 -4.86
N THR A 43 4.22 -6.45 -5.27
CA THR A 43 3.90 -7.53 -6.21
C THR A 43 2.90 -7.10 -7.28
N VAL A 44 2.90 -7.82 -8.40
CA VAL A 44 1.84 -7.74 -9.42
C VAL A 44 1.29 -9.15 -9.59
N THR A 45 -0.02 -9.31 -9.40
CA THR A 45 -0.68 -10.61 -9.44
C THR A 45 -1.88 -10.60 -10.40
N PRO A 46 -2.18 -11.72 -11.08
CA PRO A 46 -3.39 -11.83 -11.89
C PRO A 46 -4.64 -11.54 -11.05
N CYS A 47 -5.63 -10.90 -11.66
CA CYS A 47 -6.89 -10.60 -11.00
C CYS A 47 -7.87 -11.77 -10.97
N ASP A 48 -7.71 -12.71 -11.88
CA ASP A 48 -8.45 -13.97 -11.95
C ASP A 48 -7.54 -15.09 -11.44
N ASP A 49 -8.10 -15.99 -10.63
CA ASP A 49 -7.38 -17.16 -10.10
C ASP A 49 -6.93 -18.12 -11.23
N LEU A 50 -7.60 -18.09 -12.37
CA LEU A 50 -7.22 -18.82 -13.59
C LEU A 50 -6.29 -18.00 -14.51
N GLY A 51 -6.10 -16.73 -14.21
CA GLY A 51 -5.26 -15.82 -14.98
C GLY A 51 -3.77 -16.08 -14.76
N THR A 52 -2.95 -15.68 -15.74
CA THR A 52 -1.50 -15.80 -15.66
C THR A 52 -0.78 -14.54 -16.11
N LEU A 53 0.32 -14.19 -15.44
CA LEU A 53 1.19 -13.08 -15.85
C LEU A 53 1.85 -13.32 -17.22
N ASN A 54 1.84 -14.57 -17.72
CA ASN A 54 2.35 -14.90 -19.07
C ASN A 54 1.38 -14.52 -20.19
N ASN A 55 0.11 -14.31 -19.87
CA ASN A 55 -0.89 -13.94 -20.84
C ASN A 55 -1.06 -12.41 -20.82
N PRO A 56 -0.73 -11.70 -21.91
CA PRO A 56 -0.89 -10.25 -21.97
C PRO A 56 -2.36 -9.81 -21.82
N ASP A 57 -3.32 -10.66 -22.14
CA ASP A 57 -4.75 -10.32 -22.06
C ASP A 57 -5.36 -10.45 -20.66
N ASP A 58 -4.72 -11.20 -19.75
CA ASP A 58 -5.23 -11.44 -18.39
C ASP A 58 -4.97 -10.22 -17.51
N PRO A 59 -5.99 -9.52 -16.99
CA PRO A 59 -5.75 -8.34 -16.16
C PRO A 59 -5.01 -8.71 -14.87
N ALA A 60 -4.17 -7.79 -14.39
CA ALA A 60 -3.42 -7.93 -13.15
C ALA A 60 -3.56 -6.68 -12.28
N LYS A 61 -3.20 -6.80 -11.02
CA LYS A 61 -3.25 -5.73 -10.02
C LYS A 61 -1.92 -5.60 -9.31
N TYR A 62 -1.57 -4.36 -8.99
CA TYR A 62 -0.41 -4.01 -8.18
C TYR A 62 -0.77 -4.09 -6.69
N HIS A 63 0.17 -4.53 -5.87
CA HIS A 63 0.08 -4.57 -4.41
C HIS A 63 1.36 -4.03 -3.78
N ASP A 64 1.24 -3.32 -2.65
CA ASP A 64 2.36 -2.94 -1.78
C ASP A 64 1.99 -3.06 -0.31
N ASP A 65 2.75 -3.83 0.46
CA ASP A 65 2.52 -4.11 1.87
C ASP A 65 3.56 -3.41 2.77
N ARG A 66 3.10 -2.63 3.75
CA ARG A 66 3.99 -1.83 4.60
C ARG A 66 3.56 -1.91 6.06
N ILE A 67 4.46 -1.48 6.94
CA ILE A 67 4.09 -1.10 8.31
C ILE A 67 4.05 0.42 8.43
N ILE A 68 3.21 0.93 9.32
CA ILE A 68 3.27 2.33 9.74
C ILE A 68 4.29 2.44 10.88
N LEU A 69 5.30 3.28 10.68
CA LEU A 69 6.13 3.77 11.77
C LEU A 69 5.32 4.79 12.57
N VAL A 70 5.05 4.45 13.82
CA VAL A 70 4.23 5.26 14.73
C VAL A 70 5.12 6.05 15.71
N PRO A 71 4.79 7.33 16.00
CA PRO A 71 5.47 8.08 17.05
C PRO A 71 5.37 7.38 18.43
N PRO A 72 6.36 7.57 19.33
CA PRO A 72 6.28 7.03 20.68
C PRO A 72 5.02 7.45 21.41
N GLY A 73 4.34 6.48 22.03
CA GLY A 73 3.10 6.72 22.79
C GLY A 73 1.83 6.85 21.94
N ALA A 74 1.90 6.68 20.62
CA ALA A 74 0.72 6.58 19.78
C ALA A 74 -0.07 5.29 20.08
N ASP A 75 -1.40 5.40 20.06
CA ASP A 75 -2.31 4.25 20.17
C ASP A 75 -2.57 3.67 18.77
N ASN A 76 -2.05 2.47 18.52
CA ASN A 76 -2.18 1.76 17.25
C ASN A 76 -3.64 1.47 16.89
N LEU A 77 -4.46 1.03 17.87
CA LEU A 77 -5.86 0.67 17.61
C LEU A 77 -6.67 1.92 17.26
N ALA A 78 -6.43 3.03 17.97
CA ALA A 78 -7.04 4.32 17.65
C ALA A 78 -6.57 4.87 16.30
N LEU A 79 -5.31 4.62 15.92
CA LEU A 79 -4.77 5.04 14.62
C LEU A 79 -5.51 4.39 13.45
N VAL A 80 -5.75 3.07 13.51
CA VAL A 80 -6.52 2.35 12.49
C VAL A 80 -7.90 2.98 12.30
N VAL A 81 -8.61 3.25 13.40
CA VAL A 81 -9.93 3.88 13.36
C VAL A 81 -9.85 5.25 12.71
N LYS A 82 -8.88 6.08 13.11
CA LYS A 82 -8.67 7.43 12.57
C LYS A 82 -8.40 7.41 11.06
N ILE A 83 -7.56 6.49 10.58
CA ILE A 83 -7.27 6.33 9.14
C ILE A 83 -8.54 5.97 8.38
N GLY A 84 -9.37 5.07 8.92
CA GLY A 84 -10.68 4.76 8.33
C GLY A 84 -11.58 5.99 8.19
N GLU A 85 -11.64 6.86 9.20
CA GLU A 85 -12.41 8.11 9.13
C GLU A 85 -11.85 9.12 8.13
N ILE A 86 -10.53 9.20 7.99
CA ILE A 86 -9.86 10.00 6.94
C ILE A 86 -10.36 9.56 5.56
N TRP A 87 -10.33 8.26 5.27
CA TRP A 87 -10.79 7.75 3.98
C TRP A 87 -12.29 7.99 3.74
N LYS A 88 -13.14 7.83 4.77
CA LYS A 88 -14.57 8.19 4.68
C LYS A 88 -14.76 9.67 4.34
N SER A 89 -13.95 10.56 4.91
CA SER A 89 -14.02 12.01 4.62
C SER A 89 -13.74 12.34 3.15
N TRP A 90 -12.99 11.48 2.45
CA TRP A 90 -12.74 11.61 1.01
C TRP A 90 -13.88 11.04 0.15
N GLY A 91 -14.96 10.53 0.77
CA GLY A 91 -16.08 9.89 0.09
C GLY A 91 -15.80 8.44 -0.31
N TRP A 92 -14.81 7.78 0.29
CA TRP A 92 -14.53 6.36 0.01
C TRP A 92 -15.51 5.47 0.74
N ARG A 93 -15.78 4.29 0.17
CA ARG A 93 -16.47 3.22 0.90
C ARG A 93 -15.48 2.61 1.87
N VAL A 94 -15.75 2.70 3.17
CA VAL A 94 -14.89 2.12 4.21
C VAL A 94 -15.66 1.11 5.01
N GLU A 95 -15.12 -0.10 5.12
CA GLU A 95 -15.74 -1.22 5.83
C GLU A 95 -14.70 -1.96 6.68
N GLU A 96 -15.17 -2.64 7.72
CA GLU A 96 -14.39 -3.65 8.42
C GLU A 96 -14.69 -5.01 7.78
N ARG A 97 -13.69 -5.88 7.73
CA ARG A 97 -13.83 -7.24 7.17
C ARG A 97 -13.45 -8.29 8.21
N GLU A 98 -14.11 -9.44 8.10
CA GLU A 98 -13.80 -10.63 8.88
C GLU A 98 -12.56 -11.34 8.33
N GLY A 99 -11.86 -12.09 9.18
CA GLY A 99 -10.63 -12.81 8.82
C GLY A 99 -9.35 -11.97 8.88
N PHE A 100 -9.45 -10.74 9.38
CA PHE A 100 -8.36 -9.78 9.56
C PHE A 100 -8.24 -9.38 11.04
N ASN A 101 -7.08 -8.88 11.45
CA ASN A 101 -6.89 -8.38 12.82
C ASN A 101 -7.84 -7.20 13.07
N LYS A 102 -8.30 -7.04 14.32
CA LYS A 102 -9.25 -5.99 14.67
C LYS A 102 -8.61 -4.97 15.61
N PRO A 103 -8.80 -3.66 15.34
CA PRO A 103 -9.59 -3.09 14.25
C PRO A 103 -8.90 -3.23 12.87
N ASN A 104 -9.71 -3.33 11.80
CA ASN A 104 -9.25 -3.17 10.42
C ASN A 104 -10.18 -2.25 9.63
N ARG A 105 -9.65 -1.59 8.61
CA ARG A 105 -10.41 -0.76 7.68
C ARG A 105 -9.96 -1.06 6.27
N PHE A 106 -10.93 -1.37 5.42
CA PHE A 106 -10.76 -1.48 3.97
C PHE A 106 -11.45 -0.29 3.33
N GLY A 107 -10.65 0.63 2.79
CA GLY A 107 -11.13 1.80 2.04
C GLY A 107 -11.07 1.53 0.54
N THR A 108 -12.23 1.50 -0.11
CA THR A 108 -12.36 1.42 -1.57
C THR A 108 -12.66 2.80 -2.14
N ALA A 109 -11.73 3.30 -2.94
CA ALA A 109 -11.86 4.56 -3.66
C ALA A 109 -12.83 4.45 -4.85
N PRO A 110 -13.47 5.55 -5.29
CA PRO A 110 -14.34 5.55 -6.47
C PRO A 110 -13.66 5.12 -7.79
N ASP A 111 -12.33 5.25 -7.87
CA ASP A 111 -11.52 4.79 -9.01
C ASP A 111 -11.04 3.34 -8.87
N GLY A 112 -11.49 2.62 -7.84
CA GLY A 112 -11.23 1.19 -7.67
C GLY A 112 -9.92 0.85 -6.97
N TYR A 113 -9.13 1.84 -6.55
CA TYR A 113 -8.01 1.60 -5.64
C TYR A 113 -8.51 1.19 -4.26
N VAL A 114 -7.78 0.29 -3.61
CA VAL A 114 -8.13 -0.18 -2.27
C VAL A 114 -6.94 0.02 -1.35
N LEU A 115 -7.21 0.65 -0.20
CA LEU A 115 -6.29 0.70 0.92
C LEU A 115 -6.81 -0.16 2.06
N HIS A 116 -5.90 -0.82 2.77
CA HIS A 116 -6.18 -1.65 3.92
C HIS A 116 -5.27 -1.22 5.07
N VAL A 117 -5.84 -1.04 6.26
CA VAL A 117 -5.08 -0.81 7.48
C VAL A 117 -5.64 -1.70 8.59
N GLU A 118 -4.76 -2.36 9.32
CA GLU A 118 -5.13 -3.18 10.46
C GLU A 118 -4.05 -3.15 11.54
N SER A 119 -4.44 -3.49 12.77
CA SER A 119 -3.53 -3.72 13.86
C SER A 119 -4.22 -4.62 14.88
N ASP A 120 -3.44 -5.26 15.72
CA ASP A 120 -3.87 -5.69 17.04
C ASP A 120 -2.98 -5.04 18.12
N ASP A 121 -3.09 -5.52 19.36
CA ASP A 121 -2.31 -5.05 20.50
C ASP A 121 -0.87 -5.60 20.54
N GLN A 122 -0.52 -6.55 19.65
CA GLN A 122 0.75 -7.28 19.64
C GLN A 122 1.64 -6.94 18.44
N TYR A 123 1.06 -6.50 17.33
CA TYR A 123 1.77 -6.23 16.08
C TYR A 123 1.76 -4.74 15.70
N PRO A 124 2.74 -4.30 14.88
CA PRO A 124 2.71 -2.98 14.26
C PRO A 124 1.44 -2.77 13.42
N VAL A 125 1.09 -1.51 13.19
CA VAL A 125 -0.01 -1.19 12.27
C VAL A 125 0.41 -1.53 10.85
N MET A 126 -0.29 -2.48 10.26
CA MET A 126 -0.12 -2.92 8.88
C MET A 126 -0.86 -1.96 7.95
N PHE A 127 -0.26 -1.66 6.80
CA PHE A 127 -0.82 -0.75 5.82
C PHE A 127 -0.53 -1.23 4.42
N GLU A 128 -1.58 -1.53 3.67
CA GLU A 128 -1.50 -2.13 2.34
C GLU A 128 -2.29 -1.30 1.34
N GLY A 129 -1.89 -1.39 0.08
CA GLY A 129 -2.47 -0.65 -1.01
C GLY A 129 -2.46 -1.46 -2.28
N SER A 130 -3.57 -1.42 -3.01
CA SER A 130 -3.71 -2.14 -4.27
C SER A 130 -4.41 -1.31 -5.34
N SER A 131 -4.01 -1.56 -6.59
CA SER A 131 -4.64 -0.92 -7.74
C SER A 131 -5.90 -1.67 -8.19
N PRO A 132 -6.80 -1.01 -8.93
CA PRO A 132 -7.73 -1.73 -9.79
C PRO A 132 -6.98 -2.58 -10.82
N CYS A 133 -7.67 -3.57 -11.37
CA CYS A 133 -7.14 -4.48 -12.38
C CYS A 133 -6.85 -3.76 -13.71
N PHE A 134 -5.65 -3.96 -14.28
CA PHE A 134 -5.22 -3.37 -15.54
C PHE A 134 -4.59 -4.40 -16.50
N LYS A 135 -4.70 -4.15 -17.81
CA LYS A 135 -4.18 -5.01 -18.90
C LYS A 135 -2.82 -4.52 -19.44
N GLY A 136 -2.09 -3.78 -18.63
CA GLY A 136 -0.87 -3.07 -19.01
C GLY A 136 0.40 -3.92 -19.01
N ASP A 137 1.54 -3.24 -19.08
CA ASP A 137 2.83 -3.86 -18.79
C ASP A 137 2.82 -4.42 -17.36
N LYS A 138 2.94 -5.75 -17.29
CA LYS A 138 3.03 -6.55 -16.07
C LYS A 138 4.48 -7.01 -16.02
N THR A 139 5.33 -6.26 -15.33
CA THR A 139 6.72 -6.65 -15.06
C THR A 139 6.72 -8.00 -14.32
N ARG A 140 6.83 -9.08 -15.08
CA ARG A 140 6.82 -10.46 -14.56
C ARG A 140 8.20 -10.77 -14.03
N GLY A 141 8.32 -10.99 -12.72
CA GLY A 141 9.53 -11.55 -12.11
C GLY A 141 10.74 -10.61 -12.04
N ASP A 142 10.58 -9.35 -12.42
CA ASP A 142 11.60 -8.31 -12.25
C ASP A 142 11.41 -7.59 -10.92
N PHE A 143 12.52 -7.14 -10.33
CA PHE A 143 12.52 -6.23 -9.19
C PHE A 143 11.72 -4.98 -9.55
N ILE A 144 10.58 -4.76 -8.90
CA ILE A 144 9.83 -3.50 -8.99
C ILE A 144 10.48 -2.54 -8.01
N PRO A 145 11.16 -1.46 -8.47
CA PRO A 145 11.80 -0.54 -7.56
C PRO A 145 10.76 0.09 -6.64
N SER A 146 10.95 -0.06 -5.33
CA SER A 146 10.07 0.50 -4.32
C SER A 146 10.88 1.30 -3.30
N PRO A 147 10.36 2.44 -2.81
CA PRO A 147 11.01 3.17 -1.74
C PRO A 147 10.92 2.37 -0.45
N THR A 148 12.02 2.38 0.30
CA THR A 148 12.09 1.74 1.61
C THR A 148 11.25 2.48 2.63
N LEU A 149 11.26 3.81 2.56
CA LEU A 149 10.49 4.69 3.43
C LEU A 149 9.65 5.65 2.61
N ILE A 150 8.37 5.79 2.94
CA ILE A 150 7.49 6.83 2.40
C ILE A 150 7.05 7.72 3.56
N THR A 151 7.31 9.02 3.43
CA THR A 151 6.83 10.05 4.35
C THR A 151 5.71 10.85 3.69
N ARG A 152 5.10 11.78 4.43
CA ARG A 152 4.07 12.68 3.90
C ARG A 152 4.50 13.46 2.64
N ASP A 153 5.78 13.77 2.53
CA ASP A 153 6.31 14.69 1.51
C ASP A 153 7.45 14.10 0.68
N ASP A 154 7.99 12.93 1.05
CA ASP A 154 9.16 12.33 0.38
C ASP A 154 9.10 10.81 0.31
N MET A 155 9.93 10.23 -0.56
CA MET A 155 10.09 8.79 -0.75
C MET A 155 11.58 8.45 -0.83
N ILE A 156 12.06 7.66 0.12
CA ILE A 156 13.48 7.27 0.21
C ILE A 156 13.65 5.88 -0.38
N TYR A 157 14.43 5.78 -1.45
CA TYR A 157 14.83 4.52 -2.05
C TYR A 157 16.17 4.09 -1.46
N GLN A 158 16.32 2.82 -1.10
CA GLN A 158 17.64 2.27 -0.81
C GLN A 158 18.49 2.26 -2.08
N ASP A 159 19.76 2.68 -1.94
CA ASP A 159 20.73 2.60 -3.01
C ASP A 159 21.13 1.12 -3.21
N PRO A 160 20.92 0.52 -4.40
CA PRO A 160 21.28 -0.88 -4.65
C PRO A 160 22.77 -1.19 -4.47
N SER A 161 23.65 -0.19 -4.35
CA SER A 161 25.08 -0.36 -4.09
C SER A 161 25.45 -0.60 -2.62
N ALA A 162 24.54 -0.40 -1.67
CA ALA A 162 24.79 -0.64 -0.25
C ALA A 162 24.62 -2.14 0.10
N SER A 163 25.52 -2.98 -0.42
CA SER A 163 25.67 -4.34 0.11
C SER A 163 26.10 -4.25 1.59
N PRO A 164 25.50 -5.01 2.51
CA PRO A 164 26.04 -5.09 3.86
C PRO A 164 27.39 -5.79 3.79
N THR A 165 28.47 -5.08 4.11
CA THR A 165 29.77 -5.68 4.40
C THR A 165 29.56 -6.73 5.49
N ARG A 166 29.85 -7.99 5.13
CA ARG A 166 29.76 -9.16 6.00
C ARG A 166 30.81 -9.12 7.10
#